data_AF-A0A960XX61-F1
#
_entry.id   AF-A0A960XX61-F1
#
_cell.length_a   1.000
_cell.length_b   1.000
_cell.length_c   1.000
_cell.angle_alpha   90.00
_cell.angle_beta   90.00
_cell.angle_gamma   90.00
#
_symmetry.space_group_name_H-M   'P 1'
#
loop_
_entity.id
_entity.type
_entity.pdbx_description
1 polymer ?
#
loop_
_entity_poly.entity_id
_entity_poly.type
_entity_poly.pdbx_seq_one_letter_code
_entity_poly.pdbx_strand_id
1 'polypeptide(L)'
;MEWFTEFIFVLRDLFVHGLVGLAVAYYYYYRLNKDLLGGFWGATLIGTIGAVIIGVIAGYNSWFIVLMNFLMIPKWNDIHLARVNIIAALIGSFLFLYVLNRINHDKERRD
;
A
#
# COMPACT_ATOMS: atom_id res chain seq x y z
N MET A 1 -10.39 -24.54 13.67
CA MET A 1 -10.79 -24.00 12.36
C MET A 1 -10.56 -22.50 12.27
N GLU A 2 -10.81 -21.73 13.34
CA GLU A 2 -10.60 -20.27 13.38
C GLU A 2 -9.16 -19.81 13.09
N TRP A 3 -8.15 -20.51 13.65
CA TRP A 3 -6.73 -20.19 13.41
C TRP A 3 -6.31 -20.25 11.93
N PHE A 4 -6.89 -21.19 11.17
CA PHE A 4 -6.60 -21.36 9.75
C PHE A 4 -7.22 -20.23 8.93
N THR A 5 -8.45 -19.82 9.27
CA THR A 5 -9.12 -18.68 8.63
C THR A 5 -8.42 -17.36 8.93
N GLU A 6 -7.95 -17.14 10.15
CA GLU A 6 -7.17 -15.95 10.51
C GLU A 6 -5.84 -15.89 9.75
N PHE A 7 -5.13 -17.02 9.68
CA PHE A 7 -3.90 -17.13 8.90
C PHE A 7 -4.12 -16.78 7.41
N ILE A 8 -5.20 -17.27 6.80
CA ILE A 8 -5.57 -16.91 5.42
C ILE A 8 -5.84 -15.42 5.28
N PHE A 9 -6.53 -14.79 6.24
CA PHE A 9 -6.78 -13.35 6.19
C PHE A 9 -5.50 -12.53 6.28
N VAL A 10 -4.57 -12.90 7.16
CA VAL A 10 -3.26 -12.22 7.26
C VAL A 10 -2.48 -12.36 5.97
N LEU A 11 -2.43 -13.57 5.38
CA LEU A 11 -1.75 -13.79 4.10
C LEU A 11 -2.38 -12.97 2.97
N ARG A 12 -3.71 -12.96 2.87
CA ARG A 12 -4.43 -12.14 1.89
C ARG A 12 -4.09 -10.66 2.07
N ASP A 13 -4.13 -10.17 3.30
CA ASP A 13 -3.91 -8.76 3.58
C ASP A 13 -2.46 -8.36 3.25
N LEU A 14 -1.47 -9.19 3.61
CA LEU A 14 -0.08 -8.99 3.21
C LEU A 14 0.10 -8.99 1.69
N PHE A 15 -0.57 -9.92 1.01
CA PHE A 15 -0.53 -10.02 -0.45
C PHE A 15 -1.09 -8.77 -1.13
N VAL A 16 -2.21 -8.23 -0.64
CA VAL A 16 -2.81 -7.00 -1.18
C VAL A 16 -1.87 -5.80 -0.99
N HIS A 17 -1.30 -5.61 0.21
CA HIS A 17 -0.35 -4.51 0.44
C HIS A 17 0.93 -4.67 -0.40
N GLY A 18 1.41 -5.90 -0.58
CA GLY A 18 2.55 -6.20 -1.45
C GLY A 18 2.28 -5.86 -2.92
N LEU A 19 1.09 -6.22 -3.43
CA LEU A 19 0.69 -5.86 -4.80
C LEU A 19 0.57 -4.34 -4.98
N VAL A 20 0.04 -3.63 -3.99
CA VAL A 20 -0.01 -2.16 -4.00
C VAL A 20 1.39 -1.57 -4.04
N GLY A 21 2.28 -2.02 -3.15
CA GLY A 21 3.69 -1.60 -3.12
C GLY A 21 4.40 -1.83 -4.46
N LEU A 22 4.18 -3.00 -5.06
CA LEU A 22 4.72 -3.36 -6.37
C LEU A 22 4.16 -2.47 -7.49
N ALA A 23 2.85 -2.21 -7.50
CA ALA A 23 2.22 -1.37 -8.52
C ALA A 23 2.74 0.07 -8.47
N VAL A 24 2.92 0.64 -7.28
CA VAL A 24 3.46 2.00 -7.13
C VAL A 24 4.96 2.04 -7.44
N ALA A 25 5.72 1.02 -7.01
CA ALA A 25 7.13 0.91 -7.38
C ALA A 25 7.30 0.80 -8.90
N TYR A 26 6.43 0.03 -9.58
CA TYR A 26 6.40 -0.06 -11.04
C TYR A 26 6.14 1.30 -11.68
N TYR A 27 5.20 2.07 -11.13
CA TYR A 27 4.91 3.42 -11.61
C TYR A 27 6.12 4.34 -11.49
N TYR A 28 6.78 4.41 -10.33
CA TYR A 28 7.97 5.26 -10.17
C TYR A 28 9.15 4.78 -11.03
N TYR A 29 9.35 3.47 -11.11
CA TYR A 29 10.53 2.90 -11.75
C TYR A 29 10.44 2.90 -13.28
N TYR A 30 9.31 2.45 -13.86
CA TYR A 30 9.16 2.31 -15.30
C TYR A 30 8.42 3.47 -15.97
N ARG A 31 7.48 4.12 -15.27
CA ARG A 31 6.70 5.22 -15.87
C ARG A 31 7.36 6.57 -15.67
N LEU A 32 7.97 6.79 -14.50
CA LEU A 32 8.66 8.05 -14.16
C LEU A 32 10.18 7.98 -14.31
N ASN A 33 10.75 6.81 -14.66
CA ASN A 33 12.18 6.59 -14.83
C ASN A 33 13.02 7.12 -13.65
N LYS A 34 12.49 7.01 -12.43
CA LYS A 34 13.19 7.45 -11.23
C LYS A 34 14.13 6.37 -10.76
N ASP A 35 15.37 6.77 -10.48
CA ASP A 35 16.33 5.92 -9.80
C ASP A 35 15.95 5.92 -8.31
N LEU A 36 15.57 4.76 -7.78
CA LEU A 36 15.13 4.61 -6.40
C LEU A 36 16.19 3.83 -5.63
N LEU A 37 16.37 4.15 -4.35
CA LEU A 37 17.32 3.44 -3.48
C LEU A 37 16.96 1.94 -3.42
N GLY A 38 17.89 1.09 -3.87
CA GLY A 38 17.68 -0.36 -3.99
C GLY A 38 16.96 -0.80 -5.27
N GLY A 39 16.81 0.09 -6.25
CA GLY A 39 16.18 -0.18 -7.54
C GLY A 39 14.70 -0.53 -7.41
N PHE A 40 14.17 -1.26 -8.38
CA PHE A 40 12.76 -1.66 -8.43
C PHE A 40 12.34 -2.47 -7.19
N TRP A 41 13.17 -3.41 -6.75
CA TRP A 41 12.85 -4.27 -5.61
C TRP A 41 12.95 -3.54 -4.26
N GLY A 42 13.93 -2.65 -4.09
CA GLY A 42 14.01 -1.78 -2.91
C GLY A 42 12.81 -0.85 -2.80
N ALA A 43 12.40 -0.26 -3.93
CA ALA A 43 11.18 0.52 -4.01
C ALA A 43 9.92 -0.30 -3.68
N THR A 44 9.82 -1.52 -4.20
CA THR A 44 8.68 -2.42 -3.91
C THR A 44 8.58 -2.73 -2.42
N LEU A 45 9.71 -3.02 -1.76
CA LEU A 45 9.75 -3.28 -0.32
C LEU A 45 9.31 -2.04 0.47
N ILE A 46 9.86 -0.87 0.16
CA ILE A 46 9.56 0.38 0.88
C ILE A 46 8.10 0.82 0.63
N GLY A 47 7.60 0.68 -0.59
CA GLY A 47 6.20 0.93 -0.92
C GLY A 47 5.25 0.00 -0.16
N THR A 48 5.59 -1.28 -0.04
CA THR A 48 4.82 -2.25 0.75
C THR A 48 4.81 -1.88 2.24
N ILE A 49 5.95 -1.47 2.80
CA ILE A 49 6.05 -1.00 4.19
C ILE A 49 5.17 0.24 4.40
N GLY A 50 5.24 1.22 3.49
CA GLY A 50 4.40 2.41 3.54
C GLY A 50 2.90 2.09 3.46
N ALA A 51 2.53 1.15 2.60
CA ALA A 51 1.15 0.67 2.47
C ALA A 51 0.64 0.06 3.78
N VAL A 52 1.45 -0.81 4.43
CA VAL A 52 1.08 -1.45 5.70
C VAL A 52 0.99 -0.43 6.83
N ILE A 53 1.97 0.45 6.99
CA ILE A 53 2.00 1.45 8.07
C ILE A 53 0.77 2.36 8.00
N ILE A 54 0.49 2.94 6.84
CA ILE A 54 -0.66 3.84 6.66
C ILE A 54 -1.97 3.05 6.73
N GLY A 55 -2.02 1.82 6.22
CA GLY A 55 -3.17 0.93 6.38
C GLY A 55 -3.52 0.66 7.84
N VAL A 56 -2.51 0.40 8.68
CA VAL A 56 -2.67 0.18 10.13
C VAL A 56 -3.09 1.46 10.86
N ILE A 57 -2.43 2.60 10.57
CA ILE A 57 -2.77 3.90 11.18
C ILE A 57 -4.19 4.32 10.80
N ALA A 58 -4.56 4.15 9.53
CA ALA A 58 -5.91 4.41 9.04
C ALA A 58 -6.96 3.54 9.74
N GLY A 59 -6.60 2.34 10.20
CA GLY A 59 -7.46 1.42 10.95
C GLY A 59 -7.55 1.71 12.45
N TYR A 60 -6.62 2.48 13.03
CA TYR A 60 -6.63 2.84 14.45
C TYR A 60 -7.42 4.16 14.65
N ASN A 61 -8.71 4.04 14.99
CA ASN A 61 -9.53 5.13 15.53
C ASN A 61 -9.63 6.46 14.73
N SER A 62 -9.60 6.42 13.40
CA SER A 62 -9.71 7.65 12.58
C SER A 62 -11.08 7.84 11.92
N TRP A 63 -11.54 9.10 11.87
CA TRP A 63 -12.61 9.63 10.99
C TRP A 63 -12.48 9.17 9.53
N PHE A 64 -11.26 8.82 9.12
CA PHE A 64 -10.92 8.22 7.84
C PHE A 64 -11.57 6.83 7.62
N ILE A 65 -11.78 6.01 8.64
CA ILE A 65 -12.53 4.74 8.55
C ILE A 65 -13.99 5.02 8.18
N VAL A 66 -14.59 6.10 8.69
CA VAL A 66 -15.96 6.50 8.35
C VAL A 66 -16.05 6.94 6.90
N LEU A 67 -15.10 7.76 6.43
CA LEU A 67 -15.00 8.19 5.04
C LEU A 67 -14.75 7.01 4.08
N MET A 68 -13.95 6.05 4.50
CA MET A 68 -13.59 4.88 3.69
C MET A 68 -14.69 3.82 3.67
N ASN A 69 -15.40 3.62 4.80
CA ASN A 69 -16.65 2.86 4.84
C ASN A 69 -17.75 3.51 3.98
N PHE A 70 -17.73 4.84 3.86
CA PHE A 70 -18.62 5.58 2.96
C PHE A 70 -18.22 5.41 1.49
N LEU A 71 -16.93 5.35 1.17
CA LEU A 71 -16.43 5.18 -0.20
C LEU A 71 -16.39 3.71 -0.68
N MET A 72 -16.33 2.73 0.22
CA MET A 72 -16.33 1.28 -0.08
C MET A 72 -17.75 0.68 -0.25
N ILE A 73 -18.67 1.42 -0.89
CA ILE A 73 -19.99 0.90 -1.28
C ILE A 73 -19.78 0.05 -2.55
N PRO A 74 -19.89 -1.30 -2.47
CA PRO A 74 -21.15 -1.93 -2.11
C PRO A 74 -21.03 -2.92 -0.94
N LYS A 75 -21.96 -2.78 0.01
CA LYS A 75 -22.16 -3.72 1.11
C LYS A 75 -23.02 -4.89 0.63
N TRP A 76 -22.51 -6.11 0.70
CA TRP A 76 -23.33 -7.32 0.60
C TRP A 76 -23.53 -7.86 2.02
N ASN A 77 -24.74 -7.72 2.54
CA ASN A 77 -25.22 -8.44 3.72
C ASN A 77 -24.34 -8.30 4.99
N ASP A 78 -23.94 -7.07 5.34
CA ASP A 78 -23.19 -6.74 6.57
C ASP A 78 -21.78 -7.35 6.71
N ILE A 79 -21.24 -7.95 5.66
CA ILE A 79 -19.85 -8.41 5.64
C ILE A 79 -18.99 -7.27 5.09
N HIS A 80 -18.13 -6.69 5.94
CA HIS A 80 -17.04 -5.83 5.50
C HIS A 80 -16.08 -6.66 4.62
N LEU A 81 -16.32 -6.64 3.30
CA LEU A 81 -15.58 -7.43 2.31
C LEU A 81 -14.09 -7.04 2.22
N ALA A 82 -13.73 -5.83 2.64
CA ALA A 82 -12.35 -5.34 2.63
C ALA A 82 -11.85 -5.02 4.04
N ARG A 83 -11.02 -5.90 4.64
CA ARG A 83 -10.17 -5.52 5.79
C ARG A 83 -9.09 -4.52 5.38
N VAL A 84 -8.67 -4.59 4.12
CA VAL A 84 -7.59 -3.74 3.60
C VAL A 84 -8.19 -2.51 2.96
N ASN A 85 -7.88 -1.36 3.55
CA ASN A 85 -8.19 -0.08 2.94
C ASN A 85 -7.19 0.20 1.80
N ILE A 86 -7.60 -0.15 0.57
CA ILE A 86 -6.77 -0.03 -0.63
C ILE A 86 -6.34 1.43 -0.87
N ILE A 87 -7.22 2.40 -0.57
CA ILE A 87 -6.91 3.83 -0.72
C ILE A 87 -5.82 4.23 0.27
N ALA A 88 -5.92 3.80 1.53
CA ALA A 88 -4.88 4.03 2.53
C ALA A 88 -3.54 3.40 2.11
N ALA A 89 -3.59 2.16 1.63
CA ALA A 89 -2.42 1.42 1.17
C ALA A 89 -1.75 2.13 -0.02
N LEU A 90 -2.53 2.61 -0.98
CA LEU A 90 -2.02 3.37 -2.12
C LEU A 90 -1.38 4.68 -1.66
N ILE A 91 -2.09 5.47 -0.83
CA ILE A 91 -1.57 6.74 -0.30
C ILE A 91 -0.26 6.50 0.46
N GLY A 92 -0.20 5.48 1.31
CA GLY A 92 1.00 5.14 2.06
C GLY A 92 2.16 4.71 1.18
N SER A 93 1.90 3.86 0.18
CA SER A 93 2.93 3.44 -0.76
C SER A 93 3.47 4.62 -1.59
N PHE A 94 2.59 5.50 -2.08
CA PHE A 94 2.99 6.69 -2.84
C PHE A 94 3.77 7.67 -1.96
N LEU A 95 3.33 7.92 -0.74
CA LEU A 95 3.98 8.84 0.18
C LEU A 95 5.39 8.38 0.55
N PHE A 96 5.55 7.09 0.85
CA PHE A 96 6.87 6.54 1.19
C PHE A 96 7.81 6.52 -0.01
N LEU A 97 7.32 6.15 -1.20
CA LEU A 97 8.14 6.19 -2.42
C LEU A 97 8.49 7.61 -2.85
N TYR A 98 7.60 8.57 -2.64
CA TYR A 98 7.88 9.98 -2.84
C TYR A 98 8.99 10.47 -1.91
N VAL A 99 8.91 10.15 -0.61
CA VAL A 99 9.97 10.48 0.36
C VAL A 99 11.29 9.82 -0.03
N LEU A 100 11.27 8.54 -0.42
CA LEU A 100 12.46 7.82 -0.85
C LEU A 100 13.10 8.47 -2.09
N ASN A 101 12.28 8.84 -3.08
CA ASN A 101 12.73 9.52 -4.28
C ASN A 101 13.39 10.86 -3.95
N ARG A 102 12.77 11.61 -3.03
CA ARG A 102 13.27 12.91 -2.56
C ARG A 102 14.62 12.77 -1.84
N ILE A 103 14.78 11.74 -1.02
CA ILE A 103 16.05 11.41 -0.36
C ILE A 103 17.11 11.03 -1.41
N ASN A 104 16.72 10.35 -2.49
CA ASN A 104 17.63 10.05 -3.60
C ASN A 104 17.87 11.23 -4.56
N HIS A 105 17.59 12.47 -4.10
CA HIS A 105 17.75 13.70 -4.88
C HIS A 105 16.96 13.73 -6.19
N ASP A 106 15.84 13.02 -6.25
CA ASP A 106 14.97 12.92 -7.44
C ASP A 106 15.74 12.52 -8.71
N LYS A 107 16.84 11.76 -8.55
CA LYS A 107 17.68 11.31 -9.65
C LYS A 107 16.86 10.54 -10.67
N GLU A 108 16.98 10.97 -11.91
CA GLU A 108 16.43 10.23 -13.04
C GLU A 108 17.45 9.18 -13.46
N ARG A 109 16.94 8.00 -13.80
CA ARG A 109 17.78 6.93 -14.33
C ARG A 109 18.29 7.41 -15.69
N ARG A 110 19.60 7.60 -15.79
CA ARG A 110 20.26 7.83 -17.08
C ARG A 110 20.41 6.45 -17.71
N ASP A 111 19.65 6.21 -18.78
CA ASP A 111 19.86 5.05 -19.66
C ASP A 111 21.27 5.10 -20.27
#